data_AF-A0A9Q0DAY9-F1
#
_entry.id   AF-A0A9Q0DAY9-F1
#
_cell.length_a   1.000
_cell.length_b   1.000
_cell.length_c   1.000
_cell.angle_alpha   90.00
_cell.angle_beta   90.00
_cell.angle_gamma   90.00
#
_symmetry.space_group_name_H-M   'P 1'
#
loop_
_entity.id
_entity.type
_entity.pdbx_description
1 polymer ?
#
loop_
_entity_poly.entity_id
_entity_poly.type
_entity_poly.pdbx_seq_one_letter_code
_entity_poly.pdbx_strand_id
1 'polypeptide(L)'
;MFQIDIAALSETRLADEGQLKEEKGGYTFFWKGKPANEPRIHGVGFAIKNCLINHLHELPVGINERLMTIRLMLASSQMATVISAYAPTLDAQDEVKEAFYADLDKILSEVPKEDKLILLGDFNARVGRNHHLWRGTLGREGVGNTNSNGILLLTKCSEHNLVITNTLFRQKNKFKTSWMHPRSKLWHLIDYVIVRSKDRRDYADDNALVALSEEDLQGILSAFAKAYKQLGLAINIKKTQILHQPPPNSSTSVLPPNISIDNIRLENVDYFPYLGSLLSSKAVIDDEIHHRLSCASGAFSRLRKRVFENRDLQAKTKILVYKAVVLPTLLYGSEAWTTYSRHLKALEAYHQRSLRKILRISWEDRRTNTSVLEEADIPTITATIAQNQLRWTGHVIRMPDSRLPKQVLYSQLVKGKRAPGGQKKRQAQTQEGESNHQTPHHYIPLSTLHKNNRVQNRPLCPPEDPQGPRRRTVILDYE
;
A
#
# COMPACT_ATOMS: atom_id res chain seq x y z
N MET A 1 18.87 7.47 -3.69
CA MET A 1 19.64 6.21 -3.69
C MET A 1 18.95 5.30 -2.68
N PHE A 2 18.66 4.05 -3.03
CA PHE A 2 17.99 3.13 -2.10
C PHE A 2 18.91 2.86 -0.91
N GLN A 3 18.42 3.02 0.33
CA GLN A 3 19.16 2.66 1.54
C GLN A 3 18.98 1.16 1.77
N ILE A 4 19.79 0.36 1.07
CA ILE A 4 19.73 -1.11 1.16
C ILE A 4 20.79 -1.57 2.16
N ASP A 5 20.39 -2.38 3.13
CA ASP A 5 21.33 -2.89 4.13
C ASP A 5 21.98 -4.21 3.69
N ILE A 6 21.18 -5.09 3.06
CA ILE A 6 21.62 -6.36 2.49
C ILE A 6 20.96 -6.52 1.11
N ALA A 7 21.74 -6.85 0.09
CA ALA A 7 21.26 -7.20 -1.23
C ALA A 7 21.75 -8.61 -1.62
N ALA A 8 20.85 -9.44 -2.13
CA ALA A 8 21.20 -10.69 -2.81
C ALA A 8 21.68 -10.37 -4.24
N LEU A 9 22.77 -10.99 -4.66
CA LEU A 9 23.38 -10.80 -5.98
C LEU A 9 23.28 -12.09 -6.78
N SER A 10 22.94 -11.96 -8.07
CA SER A 10 22.90 -13.05 -9.04
C SER A 10 23.74 -12.67 -10.26
N GLU A 11 24.19 -13.68 -11.02
CA GLU A 11 25.08 -13.50 -12.16
C GLU A 11 26.38 -12.72 -11.84
N THR A 12 27.00 -12.99 -10.68
CA THR A 12 28.22 -12.28 -10.29
C THR A 12 29.38 -12.55 -11.25
N ARG A 13 29.41 -13.74 -11.87
CA ARG A 13 30.44 -14.18 -12.84
C ARG A 13 31.87 -14.03 -12.31
N LEU A 14 32.02 -14.16 -11.00
CA LEU A 14 33.31 -14.26 -10.32
C LEU A 14 33.67 -15.73 -10.13
N ALA A 15 34.97 -16.02 -10.13
CA ALA A 15 35.48 -17.35 -9.87
C ALA A 15 35.60 -17.61 -8.37
N ASP A 16 35.56 -18.89 -8.02
CA ASP A 16 35.73 -19.41 -6.67
C ASP A 16 34.82 -18.72 -5.64
N GLU A 17 35.22 -18.76 -4.38
CA GLU A 17 34.59 -18.02 -3.29
C GLU A 17 35.47 -16.85 -2.89
N GLY A 18 34.86 -15.72 -2.57
CA GLY A 18 35.64 -14.59 -2.11
C GLY A 18 34.82 -13.47 -1.50
N GLN A 19 35.55 -12.49 -0.99
CA GLN A 19 34.99 -11.28 -0.40
C GLN A 19 35.79 -10.04 -0.82
N LEU A 20 35.11 -8.89 -0.93
CA LEU A 20 35.71 -7.61 -1.27
C LEU A 20 35.03 -6.51 -0.47
N LYS A 21 35.79 -5.80 0.37
CA LYS A 21 35.30 -4.62 1.09
C LYS A 21 35.53 -3.35 0.27
N GLU A 22 34.46 -2.66 -0.09
CA GLU A 22 34.52 -1.38 -0.81
C GLU A 22 34.33 -0.22 0.19
N GLU A 23 35.42 0.42 0.60
CA GLU A 23 35.38 1.48 1.62
C GLU A 23 34.61 2.73 1.16
N LYS A 24 34.66 3.07 -0.14
CA LYS A 24 33.97 4.25 -0.69
C LYS A 24 32.48 4.02 -0.88
N GLY A 25 32.10 2.84 -1.38
CA GLY A 25 30.71 2.44 -1.60
C GLY A 25 29.97 2.09 -0.30
N GLY A 26 30.71 1.72 0.75
CA GLY A 26 30.16 1.39 2.05
C GLY A 26 29.57 -0.02 2.15
N TYR A 27 29.98 -0.95 1.28
CA TYR A 27 29.53 -2.34 1.25
C TYR A 27 30.70 -3.33 1.17
N THR A 28 30.51 -4.49 1.78
CA THR A 28 31.32 -5.68 1.58
C THR A 28 30.54 -6.65 0.72
N PHE A 29 31.16 -7.08 -0.36
CA PHE A 29 30.64 -8.07 -1.30
C PHE A 29 31.16 -9.45 -0.93
N PHE A 30 30.29 -10.44 -0.95
CA PHE A 30 30.61 -11.86 -0.82
C PHE A 30 30.08 -12.56 -2.07
N TRP A 31 30.83 -13.50 -2.62
CA TRP A 31 30.40 -14.27 -3.77
C TRP A 31 30.83 -15.73 -3.70
N LYS A 32 30.04 -16.58 -4.36
CA LYS A 32 30.39 -17.96 -4.71
C LYS A 32 30.13 -18.17 -6.19
N GLY A 33 31.16 -18.56 -6.91
CA GLY A 33 31.10 -18.93 -8.31
C GLY A 33 31.74 -20.29 -8.56
N LYS A 34 31.88 -20.62 -9.85
CA LYS A 34 32.54 -21.84 -10.29
C LYS A 34 34.06 -21.78 -10.03
N PRO A 35 34.74 -22.93 -9.96
CA PRO A 35 36.20 -23.00 -9.92
C PRO A 35 36.88 -22.09 -10.96
N ALA A 36 38.02 -21.48 -10.62
CA ALA A 36 38.73 -20.57 -11.53
C ALA A 36 39.13 -21.17 -12.88
N ASN A 37 39.25 -22.49 -12.98
CA ASN A 37 39.53 -23.22 -14.21
C ASN A 37 38.28 -23.46 -15.08
N GLU A 38 37.08 -23.11 -14.61
CA GLU A 38 35.82 -23.22 -15.33
C GLU A 38 35.33 -21.87 -15.89
N PRO A 39 34.48 -21.87 -16.93
CA PRO A 39 33.86 -20.66 -17.46
C PRO A 39 33.05 -19.90 -16.40
N ARG A 40 33.21 -18.57 -16.36
CA ARG A 40 32.54 -17.66 -15.42
C ARG A 40 31.11 -17.32 -15.88
N ILE A 41 30.22 -18.30 -15.83
CA ILE A 41 28.85 -18.22 -16.39
C ILE A 41 27.73 -18.08 -15.35
N HIS A 42 28.01 -18.30 -14.06
CA HIS A 42 27.02 -18.29 -12.97
C HIS A 42 27.44 -17.28 -11.88
N GLY A 43 27.20 -17.61 -10.62
CA GLY A 43 27.67 -16.85 -9.48
C GLY A 43 26.53 -16.21 -8.71
N VAL A 44 26.62 -16.34 -7.39
CA VAL A 44 25.68 -15.81 -6.41
C VAL A 44 26.46 -15.01 -5.37
N GLY A 45 25.79 -14.12 -4.65
CA GLY A 45 26.46 -13.36 -3.60
C GLY A 45 25.55 -12.55 -2.71
N PHE A 46 26.18 -11.81 -1.81
CA PHE A 46 25.57 -10.75 -1.03
C PHE A 46 26.39 -9.46 -1.14
N ALA A 47 25.72 -8.31 -1.21
CA ALA A 47 26.30 -7.02 -0.85
C ALA A 47 25.73 -6.61 0.51
N ILE A 48 26.60 -6.41 1.51
CA ILE A 48 26.21 -6.11 2.88
C ILE A 48 26.88 -4.82 3.30
N LYS A 49 26.11 -3.89 3.86
CA LYS A 49 26.62 -2.61 4.30
C LYS A 49 27.73 -2.77 5.35
N ASN A 50 28.82 -2.02 5.21
CA ASN A 50 30.04 -2.17 6.03
C ASN A 50 29.76 -2.07 7.54
N CYS A 51 28.82 -1.23 7.95
CA CYS A 51 28.45 -1.09 9.36
C CYS A 51 27.81 -2.35 9.95
N LEU A 52 27.18 -3.20 9.13
CA LEU A 52 26.53 -4.44 9.57
C LEU A 52 27.51 -5.60 9.67
N ILE A 53 28.61 -5.58 8.92
CA ILE A 53 29.63 -6.63 8.92
C ILE A 53 30.16 -6.90 10.31
N ASN A 54 30.42 -5.84 11.08
CA ASN A 54 30.93 -5.94 12.44
C ASN A 54 29.91 -6.50 13.43
N HIS A 55 28.66 -6.71 13.02
CA HIS A 55 27.57 -7.21 13.85
C HIS A 55 27.10 -8.59 13.40
N LEU A 56 27.72 -9.14 12.34
CA LEU A 56 27.49 -10.51 11.92
C LEU A 56 28.25 -11.47 12.85
N HIS A 57 27.53 -12.45 13.40
CA HIS A 57 28.15 -13.56 14.12
C HIS A 57 28.94 -14.46 13.17
N GLU A 58 28.42 -14.64 11.95
CA GLU A 58 28.99 -15.49 10.91
C GLU A 58 28.93 -14.77 9.56
N LEU A 59 29.97 -14.94 8.74
CA LEU A 59 30.01 -14.40 7.39
C LEU A 59 29.12 -15.23 6.45
N PRO A 60 28.69 -14.66 5.30
CA PRO A 60 28.00 -15.43 4.28
C PRO A 60 28.77 -16.69 3.84
N VAL A 61 28.04 -17.78 3.63
CA VAL A 61 28.59 -19.09 3.26
C VAL A 61 28.07 -19.49 1.88
N GLY A 62 28.98 -19.71 0.93
CA GLY A 62 28.64 -20.24 -0.39
C GLY A 62 28.38 -21.74 -0.35
N ILE A 63 27.18 -22.18 -0.74
CA ILE A 63 26.84 -23.61 -0.87
C ILE A 63 27.33 -24.14 -2.22
N ASN A 64 26.99 -23.42 -3.29
CA ASN A 64 27.43 -23.66 -4.66
C ASN A 64 27.36 -22.34 -5.45
N GLU A 65 27.61 -22.36 -6.75
CA GLU A 65 27.60 -21.17 -7.60
C GLU A 65 26.21 -20.54 -7.83
N ARG A 66 25.17 -21.10 -7.20
CA ARG A 66 23.76 -20.69 -7.31
C ARG A 66 23.10 -20.41 -5.96
N LEU A 67 23.65 -20.87 -4.85
CA LEU A 67 23.07 -20.74 -3.52
C LEU A 67 24.14 -20.26 -2.52
N MET A 68 23.81 -19.21 -1.79
CA MET A 68 24.61 -18.68 -0.69
C MET A 68 23.68 -18.31 0.47
N THR A 69 24.11 -18.55 1.70
CA THR A 69 23.32 -18.26 2.90
C THR A 69 24.05 -17.30 3.82
N ILE A 70 23.30 -16.56 4.61
CA ILE A 70 23.81 -15.80 5.74
C ILE A 70 22.81 -15.92 6.88
N ARG A 71 23.33 -16.08 8.09
CA ARG A 71 22.53 -16.09 9.32
C ARG A 71 22.94 -14.90 10.17
N LEU A 72 21.99 -14.04 10.51
CA LEU A 72 22.24 -12.83 11.29
C LEU A 72 21.26 -12.68 12.44
N MET A 73 21.70 -12.05 13.52
CA MET A 73 20.86 -11.74 14.66
C MET A 73 20.09 -10.44 14.40
N LEU A 74 18.77 -10.49 14.57
CA LEU A 74 17.91 -9.32 14.56
C LEU A 74 17.93 -8.62 15.93
N ALA A 75 17.46 -7.37 15.98
CA ALA A 75 17.42 -6.57 17.21
C ALA A 75 16.59 -7.20 18.35
N SER A 76 15.73 -8.18 18.04
CA SER A 76 14.94 -8.95 19.00
C SER A 76 15.67 -10.15 19.63
N SER A 77 16.95 -10.35 19.32
CA SER A 77 17.70 -11.58 19.60
C SER A 77 17.13 -12.82 18.88
N GLN A 78 16.23 -12.64 17.91
CA GLN A 78 15.82 -13.68 16.98
C GLN A 78 16.82 -13.77 15.82
N MET A 79 17.10 -14.96 15.35
CA MET A 79 17.95 -15.15 14.17
C MET A 79 17.13 -15.05 12.88
N ALA A 80 17.74 -14.51 11.84
CA ALA A 80 17.23 -14.53 10.47
C ALA A 80 18.23 -15.23 9.55
N THR A 81 17.75 -16.20 8.80
CA THR A 81 18.48 -16.83 7.71
C THR A 81 18.03 -16.21 6.39
N VAL A 82 18.96 -15.56 5.71
CA VAL A 82 18.75 -15.02 4.37
C VAL A 82 19.46 -15.94 3.38
N ILE A 83 18.75 -16.33 2.33
CA ILE A 83 19.26 -17.18 1.25
C ILE A 83 19.27 -16.34 -0.02
N SER A 84 20.42 -16.24 -0.66
CA SER A 84 20.59 -15.70 -2.01
C SER A 84 20.57 -16.87 -2.99
N ALA A 85 19.67 -16.81 -3.97
CA ALA A 85 19.42 -17.88 -4.92
C ALA A 85 19.46 -17.38 -6.37
N TYR A 86 20.15 -18.13 -7.23
CA TYR A 86 20.17 -17.93 -8.67
C TYR A 86 19.81 -19.23 -9.40
N ALA A 87 18.52 -19.41 -9.67
CA ALA A 87 18.00 -20.65 -10.23
C ALA A 87 18.38 -20.83 -11.71
N PRO A 88 18.44 -22.08 -12.21
CA PRO A 88 18.69 -22.35 -13.62
C PRO A 88 17.65 -21.72 -14.55
N THR A 89 18.07 -21.36 -15.75
CA THR A 89 17.21 -20.80 -16.79
C THR A 89 16.20 -21.84 -17.30
N LEU A 90 15.19 -21.39 -18.06
CA LEU A 90 14.12 -22.26 -18.55
C LEU A 90 14.64 -23.38 -19.47
N ASP A 91 15.70 -23.10 -20.23
CA ASP A 91 16.38 -23.96 -21.20
C ASP A 91 17.45 -24.86 -20.58
N ALA A 92 17.73 -24.73 -19.28
CA ALA A 92 18.61 -25.66 -18.59
C ALA A 92 18.05 -27.09 -18.62
N GLN A 93 18.95 -28.08 -18.66
CA GLN A 93 18.60 -29.49 -18.55
C GLN A 93 17.87 -29.77 -17.23
N ASP A 94 16.96 -30.74 -17.24
CA ASP A 94 16.09 -30.98 -16.08
C ASP A 94 16.89 -31.51 -14.88
N GLU A 95 17.97 -32.26 -15.11
CA GLU A 95 18.90 -32.71 -14.05
C GLU A 95 19.53 -31.53 -13.30
N VAL A 96 19.82 -30.42 -14.00
CA VAL A 96 20.38 -29.21 -13.40
C VAL A 96 19.33 -28.49 -12.53
N LYS A 97 18.07 -28.50 -12.97
CA LYS A 97 16.95 -27.93 -12.19
C LYS A 97 16.67 -28.77 -10.95
N GLU A 98 16.63 -30.09 -11.10
CA GLU A 98 16.44 -31.04 -10.00
C GLU A 98 17.54 -30.90 -8.96
N ALA A 99 18.82 -30.87 -9.38
CA ALA A 99 19.95 -30.66 -8.48
C ALA A 99 19.82 -29.34 -7.69
N PHE A 100 19.50 -28.23 -8.37
CA PHE A 100 19.30 -26.94 -7.72
C PHE A 100 18.17 -26.98 -6.67
N TYR A 101 17.02 -27.56 -7.01
CA TYR A 101 15.89 -27.62 -6.09
C TYR A 101 16.11 -28.63 -4.96
N ALA A 102 16.91 -29.68 -5.17
CA ALA A 102 17.32 -30.59 -4.10
C ALA A 102 18.26 -29.90 -3.09
N ASP A 103 19.23 -29.12 -3.57
CA ASP A 103 20.10 -28.32 -2.70
C ASP A 103 19.30 -27.28 -1.93
N LEU A 104 18.37 -26.58 -2.60
CA LEU A 104 17.48 -25.62 -1.95
C LEU A 104 16.60 -26.29 -0.88
N ASP A 105 16.06 -27.47 -1.17
CA ASP A 105 15.23 -28.25 -0.23
C ASP A 105 16.00 -28.63 1.03
N LYS A 106 17.26 -29.05 0.87
CA LYS A 106 18.17 -29.34 1.98
C LYS A 106 18.39 -28.10 2.85
N ILE A 107 18.74 -26.96 2.24
CA ILE A 107 18.96 -25.71 2.97
C ILE A 107 17.69 -25.32 3.74
N LEU A 108 16.54 -25.30 3.08
CA LEU A 108 15.25 -24.93 3.69
C LEU A 108 14.87 -25.82 4.87
N SER A 109 15.22 -27.11 4.81
CA SER A 109 15.00 -28.08 5.88
C SER A 109 15.95 -27.91 7.06
N GLU A 110 17.19 -27.46 6.81
CA GLU A 110 18.20 -27.20 7.83
C GLU A 110 17.96 -25.86 8.56
N VAL A 111 17.30 -24.89 7.92
CA VAL A 111 16.98 -23.61 8.57
C VAL A 111 16.07 -23.84 9.78
N PRO A 112 16.48 -23.39 11.00
CA PRO A 112 15.67 -23.55 12.20
C PRO A 112 14.26 -22.98 12.01
N LYS A 113 13.26 -23.66 12.59
CA LYS A 113 11.86 -23.22 12.47
C LYS A 113 11.62 -21.87 13.14
N GLU A 114 12.40 -21.53 14.15
CA GLU A 114 12.28 -20.26 14.89
C GLU A 114 13.03 -19.12 14.25
N ASP A 115 13.94 -19.42 13.32
CA ASP A 115 14.58 -18.41 12.52
C ASP A 115 13.57 -17.82 11.52
N LYS A 116 13.63 -16.50 11.36
CA LYS A 116 13.03 -15.85 10.20
C LYS A 116 13.75 -16.37 8.97
N LEU A 117 13.00 -16.72 7.94
CA LEU A 117 13.56 -17.18 6.68
C LEU A 117 13.18 -16.22 5.57
N ILE A 118 14.19 -15.72 4.86
CA ILE A 118 14.05 -14.81 3.74
C ILE A 118 14.84 -15.39 2.55
N LEU A 119 14.12 -15.87 1.55
CA LEU A 119 14.69 -16.38 0.31
C LEU A 119 14.57 -15.30 -0.76
N LEU A 120 15.71 -14.91 -1.32
CA LEU A 120 15.88 -13.79 -2.25
C LEU A 120 16.57 -14.28 -3.53
N GLY A 121 16.18 -13.70 -4.66
CA GLY A 121 17.01 -13.74 -5.86
C GLY A 121 16.23 -14.02 -7.13
N ASP A 122 16.97 -14.31 -8.20
CA ASP A 122 16.44 -14.60 -9.52
C ASP A 122 16.16 -16.10 -9.66
N PHE A 123 14.87 -16.44 -9.77
CA PHE A 123 14.43 -17.82 -9.92
C PHE A 123 14.23 -18.24 -11.37
N ASN A 124 14.43 -17.34 -12.34
CA ASN A 124 14.11 -17.61 -13.74
C ASN A 124 12.68 -18.18 -13.94
N ALA A 125 11.78 -17.84 -13.01
CA ALA A 125 10.49 -18.48 -12.84
C ALA A 125 9.37 -17.47 -13.00
N ARG A 126 8.33 -17.81 -13.76
CA ARG A 126 7.09 -17.02 -13.84
C ARG A 126 6.02 -17.79 -13.13
N VAL A 127 5.55 -17.28 -11.99
CA VAL A 127 4.56 -17.97 -11.14
C VAL A 127 3.12 -17.75 -11.58
N GLY A 128 2.86 -16.72 -12.39
CA GLY A 128 1.54 -16.47 -12.98
C GLY A 128 0.52 -15.87 -12.01
N ARG A 129 -0.78 -16.05 -12.32
CA ARG A 129 -1.92 -15.42 -11.64
C ARG A 129 -2.88 -16.40 -10.95
N ASN A 130 -2.59 -17.69 -11.03
CA ASN A 130 -3.50 -18.77 -10.61
C ASN A 130 -3.47 -19.01 -9.09
N HIS A 131 -3.63 -17.93 -8.31
CA HIS A 131 -3.59 -17.95 -6.84
C HIS A 131 -4.64 -18.88 -6.19
N HIS A 132 -5.73 -19.16 -6.92
CA HIS A 132 -6.77 -20.08 -6.46
C HIS A 132 -6.29 -21.54 -6.41
N LEU A 133 -5.30 -21.92 -7.23
CA LEU A 133 -4.65 -23.23 -7.22
C LEU A 133 -3.55 -23.33 -6.16
N TRP A 134 -2.91 -22.21 -5.83
CA TRP A 134 -1.74 -22.14 -4.95
C TRP A 134 -2.05 -21.33 -3.67
N ARG A 135 -3.11 -21.73 -2.97
CA ARG A 135 -3.59 -21.01 -1.76
C ARG A 135 -2.52 -21.02 -0.67
N GLY A 136 -2.25 -19.86 -0.09
CA GLY A 136 -1.22 -19.70 0.94
C GLY A 136 0.16 -19.35 0.39
N THR A 137 0.51 -19.88 -0.78
CA THR A 137 1.81 -19.63 -1.43
C THR A 137 1.80 -18.47 -2.41
N LEU A 138 0.75 -18.36 -3.23
CA LEU A 138 0.63 -17.32 -4.26
C LEU A 138 -0.47 -16.32 -3.92
N GLY A 139 -0.15 -15.04 -3.98
CA GLY A 139 -1.09 -13.95 -3.79
C GLY A 139 -1.87 -13.57 -5.05
N ARG A 140 -2.90 -12.74 -4.88
CA ARG A 140 -3.86 -12.36 -5.94
C ARG A 140 -3.25 -11.50 -7.04
N GLU A 141 -2.08 -10.93 -6.80
CA GLU A 141 -1.47 -9.87 -7.59
C GLU A 141 -0.32 -10.35 -8.48
N GLY A 142 -0.21 -11.67 -8.65
CA GLY A 142 0.75 -12.30 -9.56
C GLY A 142 0.66 -11.78 -11.01
N VAL A 143 1.67 -12.10 -11.81
CA VAL A 143 1.89 -11.50 -13.13
C VAL A 143 2.02 -12.57 -14.21
N GLY A 144 1.35 -12.35 -15.34
CA GLY A 144 1.49 -13.18 -16.53
C GLY A 144 0.93 -14.60 -16.37
N ASN A 145 1.52 -15.52 -17.13
CA ASN A 145 1.22 -16.94 -17.11
C ASN A 145 2.37 -17.72 -16.48
N THR A 146 2.03 -18.84 -15.85
CA THR A 146 3.01 -19.71 -15.20
C THR A 146 3.84 -20.46 -16.24
N ASN A 147 5.16 -20.60 -16.03
CA ASN A 147 6.03 -21.51 -16.81
C ASN A 147 6.47 -22.72 -15.98
N SER A 148 7.21 -23.67 -16.57
CA SER A 148 7.67 -24.89 -15.87
C SER A 148 8.51 -24.58 -14.63
N ASN A 149 9.49 -23.67 -14.72
CA ASN A 149 10.24 -23.19 -13.53
C ASN A 149 9.32 -22.56 -12.47
N GLY A 150 8.27 -21.86 -12.90
CA GLY A 150 7.23 -21.33 -12.02
C GLY A 150 6.47 -22.41 -11.26
N ILE A 151 6.15 -23.53 -11.92
CA ILE A 151 5.52 -24.69 -11.26
C ILE A 151 6.48 -25.33 -10.26
N LEU A 152 7.75 -25.51 -10.61
CA LEU A 152 8.76 -26.05 -9.68
C LEU A 152 8.90 -25.17 -8.43
N LEU A 153 9.03 -23.86 -8.61
CA LEU A 153 9.11 -22.90 -7.51
C LEU A 153 7.85 -22.93 -6.63
N LEU A 154 6.67 -22.90 -7.24
CA LEU A 154 5.41 -22.94 -6.50
C LEU A 154 5.23 -24.23 -5.70
N THR A 155 5.63 -25.36 -6.28
CA THR A 155 5.62 -26.67 -5.61
C THR A 155 6.51 -26.66 -4.39
N LYS A 156 7.78 -26.24 -4.54
CA LYS A 156 8.74 -26.16 -3.43
C LYS A 156 8.31 -25.17 -2.35
N CYS A 157 7.78 -24.01 -2.74
CA CYS A 157 7.22 -23.06 -1.79
C CYS A 157 6.02 -23.65 -1.03
N SER A 158 5.15 -24.40 -1.69
CA SER A 158 4.00 -25.04 -1.05
C SER A 158 4.45 -26.12 -0.05
N GLU A 159 5.44 -26.94 -0.40
CA GLU A 159 6.01 -27.98 0.46
C GLU A 159 6.60 -27.39 1.76
N HIS A 160 7.33 -26.27 1.64
CA HIS A 160 7.98 -25.61 2.76
C HIS A 160 7.11 -24.54 3.45
N ASN A 161 5.81 -24.47 3.14
CA ASN A 161 4.87 -23.46 3.65
C ASN A 161 5.37 -22.02 3.46
N LEU A 162 5.98 -21.73 2.32
CA LEU A 162 6.47 -20.42 1.94
C LEU A 162 5.44 -19.65 1.11
N VAL A 163 5.53 -18.33 1.19
CA VAL A 163 4.69 -17.39 0.46
C VAL A 163 5.54 -16.45 -0.40
N ILE A 164 5.12 -16.25 -1.65
CA ILE A 164 5.79 -15.39 -2.61
C ILE A 164 5.27 -13.96 -2.45
N THR A 165 6.05 -13.13 -1.79
CA THR A 165 5.53 -11.88 -1.22
C THR A 165 5.23 -10.82 -2.29
N ASN A 166 5.99 -10.80 -3.38
CA ASN A 166 5.76 -9.93 -4.55
C ASN A 166 4.34 -10.04 -5.14
N THR A 167 3.66 -11.16 -4.88
CA THR A 167 2.33 -11.46 -5.42
C THR A 167 1.19 -11.09 -4.48
N LEU A 168 1.49 -10.64 -3.25
CA LEU A 168 0.49 -10.34 -2.23
C LEU A 168 -0.18 -8.97 -2.45
N PHE A 169 0.57 -7.98 -2.95
CA PHE A 169 0.10 -6.60 -2.99
C PHE A 169 -0.07 -6.02 -4.38
N ARG A 170 -1.06 -5.13 -4.46
CA ARG A 170 -1.40 -4.45 -5.69
C ARG A 170 -0.43 -3.30 -5.94
N GLN A 171 0.45 -3.48 -6.91
CA GLN A 171 1.37 -2.45 -7.38
C GLN A 171 1.07 -2.05 -8.83
N LYS A 172 1.60 -0.89 -9.27
CA LYS A 172 1.54 -0.51 -10.70
C LYS A 172 2.43 -1.46 -11.51
N ASN A 173 2.03 -1.81 -12.73
CA ASN A 173 2.76 -2.79 -13.58
C ASN A 173 4.27 -2.51 -13.70
N LYS A 174 4.66 -1.23 -13.83
CA LYS A 174 6.07 -0.82 -13.92
C LYS A 174 6.93 -1.13 -12.67
N PHE A 175 6.30 -1.45 -11.55
CA PHE A 175 6.97 -1.82 -10.29
C PHE A 175 6.81 -3.30 -9.95
N LYS A 176 5.94 -4.03 -10.67
CA LYS A 176 5.66 -5.45 -10.43
C LYS A 176 6.64 -6.40 -11.12
N THR A 177 7.36 -5.93 -12.13
CA THR A 177 8.18 -6.76 -13.02
C THR A 177 9.64 -6.39 -12.88
N SER A 178 10.52 -7.37 -12.97
CA SER A 178 11.95 -7.21 -12.71
C SER A 178 12.82 -7.38 -13.95
N TRP A 179 12.33 -8.08 -14.98
CA TRP A 179 13.08 -8.37 -16.20
C TRP A 179 12.29 -8.10 -17.48
N MET A 180 12.95 -7.62 -18.53
CA MET A 180 12.35 -7.41 -19.85
C MET A 180 12.99 -8.32 -20.88
N HIS A 181 12.18 -9.11 -21.56
CA HIS A 181 12.66 -10.02 -22.60
C HIS A 181 13.32 -9.24 -23.76
N PRO A 182 14.58 -9.54 -24.15
CA PRO A 182 15.32 -8.74 -25.13
C PRO A 182 14.63 -8.59 -26.49
N ARG A 183 14.03 -9.68 -26.99
CA ARG A 183 13.33 -9.72 -28.30
C ARG A 183 11.88 -9.21 -28.22
N SER A 184 11.02 -9.82 -27.41
CA SER A 184 9.58 -9.47 -27.34
C SER A 184 9.28 -8.17 -26.58
N LYS A 185 10.24 -7.63 -25.82
CA LYS A 185 10.07 -6.44 -24.95
C LYS A 185 8.95 -6.59 -23.91
N LEU A 186 8.54 -7.82 -23.62
CA LEU A 186 7.58 -8.12 -22.57
C LEU A 186 8.28 -8.15 -21.21
N TRP A 187 7.64 -7.55 -20.23
CA TRP A 187 8.11 -7.50 -18.85
C TRP A 187 7.60 -8.71 -18.06
N HIS A 188 8.48 -9.29 -17.26
CA HIS A 188 8.23 -10.46 -16.44
C HIS A 188 8.74 -10.22 -15.01
N LEU A 189 8.08 -10.89 -14.07
CA LEU A 189 8.55 -11.01 -12.70
C LEU A 189 9.28 -12.35 -12.60
N ILE A 190 10.57 -12.30 -12.27
CA ILE A 190 11.43 -13.49 -12.07
C ILE A 190 12.27 -13.41 -10.80
N ASP A 191 12.44 -12.20 -10.25
CA ASP A 191 13.09 -11.95 -8.98
C ASP A 191 12.07 -11.95 -7.85
N TYR A 192 12.26 -12.79 -6.85
CA TYR A 192 11.30 -12.98 -5.77
C TYR A 192 11.91 -12.73 -4.40
N VAL A 193 11.05 -12.24 -3.51
CA VAL A 193 11.20 -12.29 -2.07
C VAL A 193 10.19 -13.32 -1.57
N ILE A 194 10.69 -14.32 -0.87
CA ILE A 194 9.90 -15.46 -0.42
C ILE A 194 10.17 -15.64 1.08
N VAL A 195 9.11 -15.76 1.86
CA VAL A 195 9.19 -15.89 3.33
C VAL A 195 8.31 -17.02 3.81
N ARG A 196 8.45 -17.44 5.07
CA ARG A 196 7.49 -18.41 5.64
C ARG A 196 6.10 -17.79 5.70
N SER A 197 5.07 -18.60 5.47
CA SER A 197 3.68 -18.15 5.50
C SER A 197 3.28 -17.52 6.84
N LYS A 198 3.88 -17.98 7.95
CA LYS A 198 3.68 -17.39 9.29
C LYS A 198 4.20 -15.96 9.41
N ASP A 199 5.24 -15.63 8.64
CA ASP A 199 5.94 -14.34 8.66
C ASP A 199 5.40 -13.37 7.60
N ARG A 200 4.33 -13.74 6.87
CA ARG A 200 3.72 -12.90 5.82
C ARG A 200 3.33 -11.49 6.26
N ARG A 201 3.10 -11.29 7.57
CA ARG A 201 2.67 -10.00 8.15
C ARG A 201 3.82 -9.01 8.25
N ASP A 202 5.05 -9.51 8.30
CA ASP A 202 6.28 -8.71 8.29
C ASP A 202 6.47 -7.97 6.96
N TYR A 203 5.65 -8.32 5.95
CA TYR A 203 5.65 -7.73 4.63
C TYR A 203 4.58 -6.61 4.47
N ALA A 204 3.76 -6.30 5.47
CA ALA A 204 2.83 -5.17 5.45
C ALA A 204 3.33 -4.03 6.34
N ASP A 205 3.62 -2.88 5.73
CA ASP A 205 4.20 -1.68 6.36
C ASP A 205 3.15 -0.75 7.01
N ASP A 206 2.00 -0.52 6.36
CA ASP A 206 1.05 0.50 6.81
C ASP A 206 0.01 -0.03 7.84
N ASN A 207 0.09 0.42 9.10
CA ASN A 207 -0.90 0.14 10.16
C ASN A 207 -1.41 1.40 10.85
N ALA A 208 -2.71 1.70 10.72
CA ALA A 208 -3.37 2.77 11.47
C ALA A 208 -4.01 2.25 12.77
N LEU A 209 -3.49 2.69 13.92
CA LEU A 209 -4.10 2.44 15.23
C LEU A 209 -5.08 3.55 15.59
N VAL A 210 -6.23 3.23 16.19
CA VAL A 210 -7.21 4.24 16.63
C VAL A 210 -7.61 3.97 18.07
N ALA A 211 -7.47 4.98 18.93
CA ALA A 211 -7.94 4.94 20.31
C ALA A 211 -8.79 6.17 20.64
N LEU A 212 -9.59 6.11 21.71
CA LEU A 212 -10.44 7.22 22.20
C LEU A 212 -9.81 8.01 23.36
N SER A 213 -8.69 7.54 23.89
CA SER A 213 -7.93 8.18 24.96
C SER A 213 -6.42 8.01 24.72
N GLU A 214 -5.63 8.87 25.35
CA GLU A 214 -4.16 8.82 25.29
C GLU A 214 -3.62 7.55 25.96
N GLU A 215 -4.22 7.16 27.09
CA GLU A 215 -3.88 5.93 27.82
C GLU A 215 -4.16 4.68 26.97
N ASP A 216 -5.34 4.60 26.36
CA ASP A 216 -5.68 3.48 25.47
C ASP A 216 -4.72 3.41 24.27
N LEU A 217 -4.36 4.56 23.69
CA LEU A 217 -3.43 4.58 22.58
C LEU A 217 -2.05 4.10 23.02
N GLN A 218 -1.54 4.61 24.14
CA GLN A 218 -0.26 4.19 24.69
C GLN A 218 -0.28 2.69 25.00
N GLY A 219 -1.37 2.17 25.58
CA GLY A 219 -1.56 0.75 25.86
C GLY A 219 -1.56 -0.11 24.59
N ILE A 220 -2.36 0.26 23.58
CA ILE A 220 -2.41 -0.43 22.28
C ILE A 220 -1.04 -0.38 21.61
N LEU A 221 -0.40 0.79 21.57
CA LEU A 221 0.91 0.98 20.94
C LEU A 221 2.00 0.20 21.67
N SER A 222 2.01 0.18 23.00
CA SER A 222 2.97 -0.60 23.78
C SER A 222 2.76 -2.10 23.59
N ALA A 223 1.50 -2.58 23.52
CA ALA A 223 1.20 -3.96 23.20
C ALA A 223 1.63 -4.32 21.77
N PHE A 224 1.40 -3.41 20.82
CA PHE A 224 1.79 -3.54 19.42
C PHE A 224 3.32 -3.58 19.27
N ALA A 225 4.04 -2.65 19.91
CA ALA A 225 5.49 -2.62 19.94
C ALA A 225 6.08 -3.87 20.59
N LYS A 226 5.49 -4.34 21.69
CA LYS A 226 5.88 -5.61 22.33
C LYS A 226 5.68 -6.80 21.39
N ALA A 227 4.53 -6.89 20.71
CA ALA A 227 4.26 -7.95 19.74
C ALA A 227 5.22 -7.89 18.56
N TYR A 228 5.50 -6.70 18.01
CA TYR A 228 6.46 -6.50 16.92
C TYR A 228 7.86 -6.93 17.34
N LYS A 229 8.29 -6.53 18.54
CA LYS A 229 9.58 -6.94 19.09
C LYS A 229 9.66 -8.46 19.29
N GLN A 230 8.60 -9.10 19.76
CA GLN A 230 8.51 -10.57 19.86
C GLN A 230 8.55 -11.25 18.49
N LEU A 231 8.06 -10.58 17.45
CA LEU A 231 8.06 -11.05 16.07
C LEU A 231 9.36 -10.68 15.31
N GLY A 232 10.34 -10.05 15.96
CA GLY A 232 11.58 -9.64 15.32
C GLY A 232 11.49 -8.40 14.43
N LEU A 233 10.41 -7.64 14.53
CA LEU A 233 10.19 -6.41 13.79
C LEU A 233 10.61 -5.19 14.62
N ALA A 234 11.21 -4.22 13.94
CA ALA A 234 11.50 -2.91 14.50
C ALA A 234 10.46 -1.91 13.98
N ILE A 235 9.86 -1.16 14.91
CA ILE A 235 9.08 0.02 14.57
C ILE A 235 10.10 1.12 14.25
N ASN A 236 10.06 1.67 13.04
CA ASN A 236 10.79 2.91 12.73
C ASN A 236 10.33 3.96 13.76
N ILE A 237 11.15 4.88 14.31
CA ILE A 237 10.64 5.91 15.29
C ILE A 237 10.60 7.33 14.68
N LYS A 238 11.06 7.52 13.43
CA LYS A 238 10.95 8.82 12.74
C LYS A 238 9.70 9.08 11.87
N LYS A 239 9.12 8.07 11.23
CA LYS A 239 7.92 8.15 10.37
C LYS A 239 6.48 7.98 10.99
N THR A 240 6.22 7.62 12.25
CA THR A 240 4.91 7.52 12.94
C THR A 240 4.80 8.84 13.57
N GLN A 241 3.63 9.32 13.28
CA GLN A 241 3.18 10.59 13.67
C GLN A 241 1.85 10.34 14.34
N ILE A 242 1.64 11.07 15.41
CA ILE A 242 0.42 11.15 16.15
C ILE A 242 -0.44 12.21 15.46
N LEU A 243 -1.59 11.81 14.92
CA LEU A 243 -2.64 12.75 14.53
C LEU A 243 -3.66 12.85 15.67
N HIS A 244 -3.68 13.98 16.36
CA HIS A 244 -4.62 14.24 17.45
C HIS A 244 -5.83 15.04 16.94
N GLN A 245 -7.04 14.51 17.15
CA GLN A 245 -8.29 15.17 16.76
C GLN A 245 -9.09 15.64 17.98
N PRO A 246 -9.01 16.93 18.38
CA PRO A 246 -9.77 17.43 19.52
C PRO A 246 -11.26 17.57 19.19
N PRO A 247 -12.15 17.53 20.21
CA PRO A 247 -13.57 17.78 20.01
C PRO A 247 -13.83 19.17 19.38
N PRO A 248 -14.80 19.29 18.46
CA PRO A 248 -15.16 20.58 17.91
C PRO A 248 -15.66 21.52 19.02
N ASN A 249 -15.14 22.75 19.04
CA ASN A 249 -15.44 23.81 20.02
C ASN A 249 -14.90 23.60 21.45
N SER A 250 -13.86 22.79 21.66
CA SER A 250 -13.15 22.82 22.94
C SER A 250 -12.39 24.15 23.10
N SER A 251 -12.89 25.04 23.95
CA SER A 251 -12.25 26.31 24.33
C SER A 251 -11.01 26.11 25.22
N THR A 252 -10.78 24.89 25.72
CA THR A 252 -9.58 24.50 26.45
C THR A 252 -8.50 24.09 25.45
N SER A 253 -7.29 24.64 25.55
CA SER A 253 -6.14 24.14 24.79
C SER A 253 -5.86 22.69 25.24
N VAL A 254 -6.41 21.72 24.52
CA VAL A 254 -6.11 20.31 24.79
C VAL A 254 -4.67 20.11 24.38
N LEU A 255 -3.80 19.91 25.37
CA LEU A 255 -2.39 19.62 25.11
C LEU A 255 -2.29 18.41 24.16
N PRO A 256 -1.36 18.44 23.19
CA PRO A 256 -1.15 17.30 22.31
C PRO A 256 -0.74 16.09 23.15
N PRO A 257 -1.26 14.89 22.81
CA PRO A 257 -0.98 13.67 23.55
C PRO A 257 0.53 13.37 23.58
N ASN A 258 0.98 12.85 24.72
CA ASN A 258 2.38 12.51 24.97
C ASN A 258 2.56 10.99 24.89
N ILE A 259 2.74 10.50 23.67
CA ILE A 259 2.86 9.07 23.38
C ILE A 259 4.31 8.74 23.07
N SER A 260 4.79 7.60 23.55
CA SER A 260 6.17 7.16 23.38
C SER A 260 6.30 5.67 23.07
N ILE A 261 7.38 5.31 22.38
CA ILE A 261 7.84 3.93 22.19
C ILE A 261 9.27 3.88 22.71
N ASP A 262 9.58 2.92 23.59
CA ASP A 262 10.90 2.78 24.21
C ASP A 262 11.45 4.10 24.82
N ASN A 263 10.56 4.86 25.48
CA ASN A 263 10.81 6.20 26.05
C ASN A 263 11.15 7.30 25.03
N ILE A 264 11.04 7.03 23.72
CA ILE A 264 11.18 8.03 22.67
C ILE A 264 9.81 8.59 22.32
N ARG A 265 9.64 9.90 22.48
CA ARG A 265 8.38 10.59 22.19
C ARG A 265 8.11 10.65 20.70
N LEU A 266 6.87 10.36 20.32
CA LEU A 266 6.39 10.42 18.95
C LEU A 266 6.03 11.85 18.53
N GLU A 267 6.26 12.17 17.25
CA GLU A 267 5.93 13.47 16.67
C GLU A 267 4.41 13.65 16.59
N ASN A 268 3.89 14.81 16.99
CA ASN A 268 2.48 15.17 16.77
C ASN A 268 2.36 16.01 15.50
N VAL A 269 1.45 15.62 14.61
CA VAL A 269 1.22 16.32 13.34
C VAL A 269 -0.23 16.77 13.20
N ASP A 270 -0.43 17.83 12.42
CA ASP A 270 -1.75 18.34 12.06
C ASP A 270 -2.32 17.69 10.80
N TYR A 271 -1.45 17.13 9.95
CA TYR A 271 -1.81 16.52 8.68
C TYR A 271 -1.10 15.19 8.51
N PHE A 272 -1.83 14.19 8.04
CA PHE A 272 -1.30 12.84 7.89
C PHE A 272 -1.79 12.20 6.57
N PRO A 273 -0.93 11.99 5.57
CA PRO A 273 -1.27 11.25 4.36
C PRO A 273 -1.43 9.76 4.68
N TYR A 274 -2.62 9.20 4.45
CA TYR A 274 -2.91 7.78 4.66
C TYR A 274 -3.61 7.18 3.44
N LEU A 275 -3.02 6.10 2.88
CA LEU A 275 -3.51 5.40 1.68
C LEU A 275 -3.84 6.35 0.50
N GLY A 276 -3.05 7.42 0.40
CA GLY A 276 -3.18 8.44 -0.63
C GLY A 276 -4.20 9.55 -0.34
N SER A 277 -4.85 9.58 0.83
CA SER A 277 -5.77 10.65 1.30
C SER A 277 -5.15 11.44 2.44
N LEU A 278 -5.41 12.74 2.52
CA LEU A 278 -4.89 13.60 3.59
C LEU A 278 -5.90 13.66 4.75
N LEU A 279 -5.51 13.14 5.91
CA LEU A 279 -6.23 13.29 7.16
C LEU A 279 -5.77 14.57 7.86
N SER A 280 -6.71 15.28 8.47
CA SER A 280 -6.48 16.55 9.16
C SER A 280 -6.90 16.43 10.63
N SER A 281 -6.17 17.08 11.54
CA SER A 281 -6.48 17.15 12.97
C SER A 281 -7.85 17.79 13.23
N LYS A 282 -8.31 18.65 12.31
CA LYS A 282 -9.60 19.33 12.37
C LYS A 282 -10.77 18.50 11.85
N ALA A 283 -10.50 17.34 11.24
CA ALA A 283 -11.48 16.49 10.57
C ALA A 283 -12.37 17.26 9.56
N VAL A 284 -11.81 18.26 8.88
CA VAL A 284 -12.47 18.99 7.80
C VAL A 284 -11.96 18.52 6.44
N ILE A 285 -12.87 18.45 5.47
CA ILE A 285 -12.53 17.98 4.12
C ILE A 285 -11.80 19.03 3.28
N ASP A 286 -11.82 20.30 3.70
CA ASP A 286 -11.17 21.41 3.01
C ASP A 286 -9.70 21.07 2.65
N ASP A 287 -8.96 20.53 3.62
CA ASP A 287 -7.54 20.20 3.48
C ASP A 287 -7.32 19.11 2.42
N GLU A 288 -8.16 18.07 2.42
CA GLU A 288 -8.13 17.00 1.40
C GLU A 288 -8.46 17.55 0.00
N ILE A 289 -9.44 18.45 -0.12
CA ILE A 289 -9.76 19.08 -1.41
C ILE A 289 -8.58 19.92 -1.93
N HIS A 290 -7.94 20.69 -1.06
CA HIS A 290 -6.75 21.48 -1.42
C HIS A 290 -5.57 20.59 -1.83
N HIS A 291 -5.35 19.49 -1.10
CA HIS A 291 -4.33 18.50 -1.43
C HIS A 291 -4.56 17.91 -2.82
N ARG A 292 -5.79 17.48 -3.13
CA ARG A 292 -6.16 16.92 -4.44
C ARG A 292 -6.01 17.90 -5.58
N LEU A 293 -6.41 19.16 -5.38
CA LEU A 293 -6.19 20.23 -6.35
C LEU A 293 -4.70 20.42 -6.63
N SER A 294 -3.86 20.38 -5.58
CA SER A 294 -2.40 20.46 -5.72
C SER A 294 -1.83 19.28 -6.51
N CYS A 295 -2.19 18.05 -6.15
CA CYS A 295 -1.75 16.84 -6.84
C CYS A 295 -2.16 16.83 -8.31
N ALA A 296 -3.42 17.15 -8.60
CA ALA A 296 -3.94 17.24 -9.96
C ALA A 296 -3.24 18.34 -10.76
N SER A 297 -3.02 19.52 -10.15
CA SER A 297 -2.26 20.62 -10.76
C SER A 297 -0.83 20.21 -11.11
N GLY A 298 -0.15 19.48 -10.22
CA GLY A 298 1.17 18.92 -10.47
C GLY A 298 1.15 17.89 -11.62
N ALA A 299 0.17 17.00 -11.65
CA ALA A 299 -0.01 16.02 -12.72
C ALA A 299 -0.26 16.70 -14.08
N PHE A 300 -1.12 17.72 -14.10
CA PHE A 300 -1.40 18.51 -15.30
C PHE A 300 -0.12 19.22 -15.80
N SER A 301 0.60 19.86 -14.89
CA SER A 301 1.79 20.65 -15.20
C SER A 301 2.93 19.81 -15.81
N ARG A 302 3.15 18.59 -15.29
CA ARG A 302 4.15 17.66 -15.85
C ARG A 302 3.87 17.26 -17.30
N LEU A 303 2.60 17.22 -17.70
CA LEU A 303 2.18 16.86 -19.07
C LEU A 303 1.87 18.08 -19.95
N ARG A 304 1.96 19.29 -19.39
CA ARG A 304 1.54 20.54 -20.04
C ARG A 304 2.19 20.74 -21.40
N LYS A 305 3.52 20.84 -21.45
CA LYS A 305 4.23 21.12 -22.71
C LYS A 305 4.14 19.95 -23.70
N ARG A 306 4.34 18.72 -23.23
CA ARG A 306 4.44 17.53 -24.08
C ARG A 306 3.10 17.05 -24.64
N VAL A 307 2.02 17.26 -23.90
CA VAL A 307 0.68 16.76 -24.25
C VAL A 307 -0.30 17.91 -24.46
N PHE A 308 -0.61 18.67 -23.40
CA PHE A 308 -1.78 19.57 -23.44
C PHE A 308 -1.58 20.79 -24.36
N GLU A 309 -0.39 21.36 -24.41
CA GLU A 309 -0.05 22.51 -25.26
C GLU A 309 0.45 22.10 -26.66
N ASN A 310 0.87 20.84 -26.84
CA ASN A 310 1.43 20.33 -28.10
C ASN A 310 0.44 20.49 -29.27
N ARG A 311 0.88 21.08 -30.40
CA ARG A 311 0.06 21.31 -31.60
C ARG A 311 -0.12 20.05 -32.45
N ASP A 312 0.78 19.09 -32.36
CA ASP A 312 0.77 17.86 -33.17
C ASP A 312 -0.22 16.83 -32.64
N LEU A 313 -0.73 17.03 -31.42
CA LEU A 313 -1.72 16.14 -30.80
C LEU A 313 -3.14 16.68 -30.96
N GLN A 314 -4.03 15.79 -31.40
CA GLN A 314 -5.46 16.08 -31.49
C GLN A 314 -6.08 16.33 -30.11
N ALA A 315 -7.07 17.23 -30.05
CA ALA A 315 -7.80 17.56 -28.83
C ALA A 315 -8.39 16.32 -28.13
N LYS A 316 -8.98 15.40 -28.90
CA LYS A 316 -9.52 14.12 -28.40
C LYS A 316 -8.47 13.30 -27.64
N THR A 317 -7.26 13.17 -28.18
CA THR A 317 -6.16 12.44 -27.51
C THR A 317 -5.75 13.12 -26.20
N LYS A 318 -5.68 14.46 -26.18
CA LYS A 318 -5.36 15.22 -24.96
C LYS A 318 -6.42 15.03 -23.88
N ILE A 319 -7.70 15.04 -24.27
CA ILE A 319 -8.82 14.78 -23.38
C ILE A 319 -8.77 13.37 -22.80
N LEU A 320 -8.41 12.35 -23.61
CA LEU A 320 -8.20 10.98 -23.10
C LEU A 320 -7.09 10.91 -22.05
N VAL A 321 -5.96 11.60 -22.28
CA VAL A 321 -4.88 11.68 -21.29
C VAL A 321 -5.33 12.41 -20.02
N TYR A 322 -6.11 13.48 -20.14
CA TYR A 322 -6.68 14.20 -19.01
C TYR A 322 -7.62 13.29 -18.18
N LYS A 323 -8.53 12.55 -18.83
CA LYS A 323 -9.42 11.54 -18.21
C LYS A 323 -8.64 10.43 -17.51
N ALA A 324 -7.50 10.01 -18.06
CA ALA A 324 -6.73 8.89 -17.54
C ALA A 324 -5.76 9.25 -16.41
N VAL A 325 -5.29 10.50 -16.36
CA VAL A 325 -4.21 10.90 -15.44
C VAL A 325 -4.65 11.96 -14.45
N VAL A 326 -5.28 13.04 -14.92
CA VAL A 326 -5.56 14.22 -14.08
C VAL A 326 -6.86 14.04 -13.31
N LEU A 327 -7.96 13.63 -13.96
CA LEU A 327 -9.24 13.40 -13.28
C LEU A 327 -9.17 12.36 -12.16
N PRO A 328 -8.52 11.19 -12.34
CA PRO A 328 -8.41 10.21 -11.26
C PRO A 328 -7.54 10.72 -10.11
N THR A 329 -6.53 11.57 -10.40
CA THR A 329 -5.73 12.22 -9.35
C THR A 329 -6.56 13.25 -8.57
N LEU A 330 -7.40 14.02 -9.27
CA LEU A 330 -8.26 15.03 -8.67
C LEU A 330 -9.36 14.43 -7.80
N LEU A 331 -9.92 13.29 -8.19
CA LEU A 331 -11.13 12.70 -7.58
C LEU A 331 -10.86 11.42 -6.78
N TYR A 332 -9.59 11.13 -6.48
CA TYR A 332 -9.23 9.99 -5.66
C TYR A 332 -9.86 10.10 -4.27
N GLY A 333 -10.57 9.06 -3.83
CA GLY A 333 -11.26 9.04 -2.53
C GLY A 333 -12.58 9.82 -2.49
N SER A 334 -13.06 10.35 -3.62
CA SER A 334 -14.29 11.16 -3.68
C SER A 334 -15.56 10.43 -3.25
N GLU A 335 -15.55 9.09 -3.27
CA GLU A 335 -16.60 8.24 -2.72
C GLU A 335 -16.83 8.41 -1.22
N ALA A 336 -15.80 8.83 -0.47
CA ALA A 336 -15.84 9.03 0.99
C ALA A 336 -16.04 10.49 1.40
N TRP A 337 -16.10 11.40 0.43
CA TRP A 337 -16.10 12.83 0.68
C TRP A 337 -17.48 13.36 1.11
N THR A 338 -17.51 14.12 2.21
CA THR A 338 -18.68 14.94 2.57
C THR A 338 -18.49 16.37 2.07
N THR A 339 -18.79 16.61 0.80
CA THR A 339 -18.58 17.92 0.14
C THR A 339 -19.71 18.93 0.40
N TYR A 340 -19.36 20.22 0.37
CA TYR A 340 -20.31 21.34 0.35
C TYR A 340 -20.22 22.07 -0.99
N SER A 341 -21.19 22.93 -1.30
CA SER A 341 -21.25 23.68 -2.56
C SER A 341 -19.95 24.45 -2.87
N ARG A 342 -19.28 25.00 -1.85
CA ARG A 342 -17.99 25.68 -2.02
C ARG A 342 -16.86 24.76 -2.51
N HIS A 343 -16.83 23.50 -2.05
CA HIS A 343 -15.83 22.51 -2.47
C HIS A 343 -16.09 22.09 -3.92
N LEU A 344 -17.35 21.82 -4.26
CA LEU A 344 -17.75 21.49 -5.63
C LEU A 344 -17.41 22.62 -6.60
N LYS A 345 -17.69 23.88 -6.22
CA LYS A 345 -17.32 25.07 -7.01
C LYS A 345 -15.81 25.15 -7.25
N ALA A 346 -14.98 24.88 -6.24
CA ALA A 346 -13.52 24.92 -6.38
C ALA A 346 -13.00 23.84 -7.34
N LEU A 347 -13.49 22.61 -7.20
CA LEU A 347 -13.13 21.50 -8.09
C LEU A 347 -13.59 21.74 -9.53
N GLU A 348 -14.83 22.18 -9.71
CA GLU A 348 -15.41 22.49 -11.02
C GLU A 348 -14.63 23.64 -11.70
N ALA A 349 -14.27 24.69 -10.95
CA ALA A 349 -13.45 25.76 -11.49
C ALA A 349 -12.08 25.27 -11.97
N TYR A 350 -11.44 24.35 -11.24
CA TYR A 350 -10.19 23.72 -11.69
C TYR A 350 -10.38 22.86 -12.95
N HIS A 351 -11.46 22.07 -12.98
CA HIS A 351 -11.81 21.23 -14.12
C HIS A 351 -12.02 22.07 -15.39
N GLN A 352 -12.86 23.10 -15.31
CA GLN A 352 -13.14 24.02 -16.40
C GLN A 352 -11.89 24.75 -16.90
N ARG A 353 -11.04 25.25 -16.00
CA ARG A 353 -9.76 25.88 -16.39
C ARG A 353 -8.84 24.90 -17.13
N SER A 354 -8.82 23.64 -16.72
CA SER A 354 -8.00 22.61 -17.36
C SER A 354 -8.50 22.28 -18.77
N LEU A 355 -9.82 22.09 -18.93
CA LEU A 355 -10.43 21.80 -20.23
C LEU A 355 -10.26 22.96 -21.21
N ARG A 356 -10.52 24.20 -20.78
CA ARG A 356 -10.33 25.38 -21.62
C ARG A 356 -8.89 25.52 -22.11
N LYS A 357 -7.90 25.20 -21.26
CA LYS A 357 -6.48 25.15 -21.69
C LYS A 357 -6.22 24.05 -22.71
N ILE A 358 -6.78 22.86 -22.54
CA ILE A 358 -6.60 21.72 -23.47
C ILE A 358 -7.21 22.04 -24.83
N LEU A 359 -8.43 22.60 -24.84
CA LEU A 359 -9.19 22.96 -26.03
C LEU A 359 -8.79 24.33 -26.62
N ARG A 360 -7.85 25.03 -25.97
CA ARG A 360 -7.37 26.37 -26.37
C ARG A 360 -8.47 27.43 -26.47
N ILE A 361 -9.43 27.33 -25.57
CA ILE A 361 -10.55 28.27 -25.47
C ILE A 361 -10.09 29.50 -24.70
N SER A 362 -10.16 30.64 -25.37
CA SER A 362 -9.88 31.97 -24.83
C SER A 362 -11.12 32.56 -24.14
N TRP A 363 -10.95 33.69 -23.46
CA TRP A 363 -12.08 34.44 -22.90
C TRP A 363 -12.90 35.14 -24.00
N GLU A 364 -12.28 35.46 -25.14
CA GLU A 364 -12.90 36.15 -26.29
C GLU A 364 -13.90 35.25 -27.01
N ASP A 365 -13.70 33.93 -26.93
CA ASP A 365 -14.58 32.93 -27.57
C ASP A 365 -15.98 32.87 -26.95
N ARG A 366 -16.19 33.50 -25.78
CA ARG A 366 -17.47 33.56 -25.04
C ARG A 366 -18.18 32.21 -24.85
N ARG A 367 -17.41 31.11 -24.82
CA ARG A 367 -17.95 29.74 -24.68
C ARG A 367 -18.49 29.49 -23.28
N THR A 368 -19.70 28.95 -23.19
CA THR A 368 -20.32 28.51 -21.93
C THR A 368 -19.61 27.28 -21.35
N ASN A 369 -19.66 27.10 -20.03
CA ASN A 369 -19.06 25.94 -19.36
C ASN A 369 -19.69 24.60 -19.81
N THR A 370 -20.99 24.59 -20.14
CA THR A 370 -21.70 23.42 -20.65
C THR A 370 -21.16 23.00 -22.01
N SER A 371 -20.99 23.96 -22.92
CA SER A 371 -20.44 23.72 -24.25
C SER A 371 -19.00 23.16 -24.21
N VAL A 372 -18.18 23.57 -23.23
CA VAL A 372 -16.82 23.03 -23.04
C VAL A 372 -16.87 21.55 -22.63
N LEU A 373 -17.81 21.17 -21.76
CA LEU A 373 -17.98 19.80 -21.30
C LEU A 373 -18.53 18.88 -22.40
N GLU A 374 -19.48 19.38 -23.19
CA GLU A 374 -20.05 18.67 -24.35
C GLU A 374 -18.97 18.38 -25.40
N GLU A 375 -18.14 19.39 -25.76
CA GLU A 375 -17.04 19.20 -26.72
C GLU A 375 -15.98 18.23 -26.20
N ALA A 376 -15.71 18.24 -24.89
CA ALA A 376 -14.77 17.33 -24.26
C ALA A 376 -15.37 15.92 -24.00
N ASP A 377 -16.69 15.74 -24.15
CA ASP A 377 -17.41 14.53 -23.77
C ASP A 377 -17.08 14.10 -22.31
N ILE A 378 -17.13 15.05 -21.36
CA ILE A 378 -16.84 14.80 -19.93
C ILE A 378 -18.01 15.31 -19.07
N PRO A 379 -18.50 14.51 -18.10
CA PRO A 379 -19.46 15.00 -17.12
C PRO A 379 -18.84 16.07 -16.20
N THR A 380 -19.70 16.82 -15.50
CA THR A 380 -19.25 17.73 -14.44
C THR A 380 -18.56 16.97 -13.31
N ILE A 381 -17.75 17.67 -12.50
CA ILE A 381 -17.15 17.07 -11.32
C ILE A 381 -18.23 16.63 -10.34
N THR A 382 -19.26 17.44 -10.15
CA THR A 382 -20.41 17.11 -9.28
C THR A 382 -21.05 15.78 -9.68
N ALA A 383 -21.34 15.59 -10.98
CA ALA A 383 -21.94 14.35 -11.47
C ALA A 383 -20.99 13.15 -11.28
N THR A 384 -19.69 13.35 -11.51
CA THR A 384 -18.68 12.29 -11.32
C THR A 384 -18.55 11.86 -9.86
N ILE A 385 -18.54 12.82 -8.92
CA ILE A 385 -18.51 12.54 -7.48
C ILE A 385 -19.77 11.80 -7.06
N ALA A 386 -20.96 12.27 -7.46
CA ALA A 386 -22.22 11.59 -7.17
C ALA A 386 -22.22 10.14 -7.68
N GLN A 387 -21.73 9.91 -8.92
CA GLN A 387 -21.59 8.57 -9.48
C GLN A 387 -20.64 7.68 -8.66
N ASN A 388 -19.48 8.21 -8.25
CA ASN A 388 -18.51 7.48 -7.42
C ASN A 388 -19.11 7.09 -6.06
N GLN A 389 -19.81 8.04 -5.42
CA GLN A 389 -20.49 7.83 -4.14
C GLN A 389 -21.60 6.79 -4.25
N LEU A 390 -22.49 6.89 -5.23
CA LEU A 390 -23.56 5.92 -5.45
C LEU A 390 -23.01 4.52 -5.72
N ARG A 391 -21.96 4.40 -6.55
CA ARG A 391 -21.33 3.11 -6.84
C ARG A 391 -20.73 2.49 -5.58
N TRP A 392 -20.02 3.27 -4.77
CA TRP A 392 -19.43 2.81 -3.51
C TRP A 392 -20.49 2.42 -2.50
N THR A 393 -21.52 3.24 -2.32
CA THR A 393 -22.64 2.96 -1.42
C THR A 393 -23.37 1.70 -1.82
N GLY A 394 -23.67 1.50 -3.10
CA GLY A 394 -24.24 0.26 -3.58
C GLY A 394 -23.38 -0.96 -3.20
N HIS A 395 -22.05 -0.83 -3.30
CA HIS A 395 -21.14 -1.89 -2.86
C HIS A 395 -21.20 -2.14 -1.35
N VAL A 396 -21.21 -1.09 -0.53
CA VAL A 396 -21.32 -1.19 0.94
C VAL A 396 -22.63 -1.83 1.38
N ILE A 397 -23.76 -1.45 0.75
CA ILE A 397 -25.08 -2.00 1.07
C ILE A 397 -25.15 -3.51 0.81
N ARG A 398 -24.49 -3.99 -0.25
CA ARG A 398 -24.42 -5.42 -0.59
C ARG A 398 -23.48 -6.23 0.30
N MET A 399 -22.67 -5.60 1.15
CA MET A 399 -21.80 -6.31 2.08
C MET A 399 -22.60 -7.02 3.19
N PRO A 400 -22.06 -8.09 3.81
CA PRO A 400 -22.60 -8.64 5.06
C PRO A 400 -22.67 -7.60 6.18
N ASP A 401 -23.66 -7.70 7.06
CA ASP A 401 -23.88 -6.77 8.19
C ASP A 401 -22.76 -6.81 9.25
N SER A 402 -21.93 -7.85 9.24
CA SER A 402 -20.72 -7.95 10.07
C SER A 402 -19.59 -7.04 9.60
N ARG A 403 -19.66 -6.46 8.40
CA ARG A 403 -18.59 -5.65 7.84
C ARG A 403 -18.62 -4.23 8.42
N LEU A 404 -17.49 -3.80 8.98
CA LEU A 404 -17.31 -2.47 9.58
C LEU A 404 -17.78 -1.32 8.68
N PRO A 405 -17.47 -1.26 7.36
CA PRO A 405 -17.96 -0.16 6.51
C PRO A 405 -19.49 -0.03 6.47
N LYS A 406 -20.20 -1.17 6.48
CA LYS A 406 -21.67 -1.18 6.49
C LYS A 406 -22.20 -0.77 7.85
N GLN A 407 -21.61 -1.27 8.94
CA GLN A 407 -21.97 -0.88 10.30
C GLN A 407 -21.77 0.63 10.52
N VAL A 408 -20.64 1.19 10.06
CA VAL A 408 -20.33 2.62 10.18
C VAL A 408 -21.32 3.46 9.37
N LEU A 409 -21.65 3.06 8.13
CA LEU A 409 -22.60 3.79 7.28
C LEU A 409 -23.97 3.95 7.94
N TYR A 410 -24.44 2.93 8.66
CA TYR A 410 -25.72 2.93 9.36
C TYR A 410 -25.64 3.31 10.85
N SER A 411 -24.44 3.61 11.36
CA SER A 411 -24.23 3.91 12.77
C SER A 411 -24.86 5.24 13.18
N GLN A 412 -25.29 5.31 14.45
CA GLN A 412 -25.75 6.53 15.09
C GLN A 412 -24.95 6.76 16.37
N LEU A 413 -24.71 8.03 16.70
CA LEU A 413 -24.03 8.38 17.95
C LEU A 413 -24.95 8.07 19.14
N VAL A 414 -24.46 7.25 20.07
CA VAL A 414 -25.18 6.87 21.30
C VAL A 414 -25.40 8.06 22.24
N LYS A 415 -24.47 9.03 22.23
CA LYS A 415 -24.48 10.23 23.09
C LYS A 415 -24.17 11.49 22.27
N GLY A 416 -24.77 12.62 22.67
CA GLY A 416 -24.58 13.96 22.08
C GLY A 416 -25.85 14.51 21.41
N LYS A 417 -26.17 15.79 21.62
CA LYS A 417 -27.29 16.49 20.96
C LYS A 417 -26.77 17.30 19.78
N ARG A 418 -27.48 17.30 18.64
CA ARG A 418 -27.14 18.17 17.50
C ARG A 418 -27.56 19.60 17.83
N ALA A 419 -26.73 20.58 17.48
CA ALA A 419 -27.11 21.98 17.55
C ALA A 419 -28.37 22.24 16.66
N PRO A 420 -29.36 23.01 17.13
CA PRO A 420 -30.46 23.48 16.30
C PRO A 420 -29.95 24.44 15.20
N GLY A 421 -30.50 24.36 13.99
CA GLY A 421 -30.38 25.44 12.99
C GLY A 421 -29.05 25.57 12.21
N GLY A 422 -28.51 24.48 11.66
CA GLY A 422 -27.34 24.57 10.75
C GLY A 422 -26.47 23.31 10.69
N GLN A 423 -27.10 22.13 10.59
CA GLN A 423 -26.39 20.86 10.77
C GLN A 423 -25.48 20.52 9.59
N LYS A 424 -24.21 20.21 9.88
CA LYS A 424 -23.30 19.56 8.93
C LYS A 424 -23.92 18.22 8.47
N LYS A 425 -23.97 17.99 7.15
CA LYS A 425 -24.56 16.77 6.56
C LYS A 425 -23.71 15.55 6.94
N ARG A 426 -24.37 14.42 7.22
CA ARG A 426 -23.71 13.10 7.28
C ARG A 426 -23.67 12.49 5.89
N GLN A 427 -22.69 11.65 5.60
CA GLN A 427 -22.56 10.99 4.30
C GLN A 427 -23.84 10.22 3.91
N ALA A 428 -24.44 9.46 4.85
CA ALA A 428 -25.73 8.80 4.63
C ALA A 428 -26.86 9.78 4.27
N GLN A 429 -26.90 10.96 4.92
CA GLN A 429 -27.92 12.00 4.65
C GLN A 429 -27.68 12.73 3.32
N THR A 430 -26.42 12.88 2.90
CA THR A 430 -26.05 13.41 1.59
C THR A 430 -26.51 12.45 0.49
N GLN A 431 -26.28 11.15 0.67
CA GLN A 431 -26.61 10.12 -0.31
C GLN A 431 -28.11 9.84 -0.42
N GLU A 432 -28.86 9.90 0.68
CA GLU A 432 -30.33 9.87 0.64
C GLU A 432 -30.89 11.04 -0.19
N GLY A 433 -30.35 12.24 -0.02
CA GLY A 433 -30.76 13.43 -0.79
C GLY A 433 -30.48 13.30 -2.30
N GLU A 434 -29.32 12.73 -2.67
CA GLU A 434 -28.92 12.51 -4.06
C GLU A 434 -29.76 11.42 -4.74
N SER A 435 -30.11 10.34 -4.02
CA SER A 435 -30.97 9.28 -4.55
C SER A 435 -32.39 9.76 -4.90
N ASN A 436 -32.93 10.72 -4.12
CA ASN A 436 -34.26 11.27 -4.34
C ASN A 436 -34.34 12.28 -5.49
N HIS A 437 -33.20 12.81 -5.97
CA HIS A 437 -33.18 13.80 -7.06
C HIS A 437 -33.00 13.18 -8.46
N GLN A 438 -32.71 11.88 -8.58
CA GLN A 438 -32.33 11.25 -9.85
C GLN A 438 -33.31 10.24 -10.46
N THR A 439 -34.46 9.91 -9.85
CA THR A 439 -35.45 9.00 -10.49
C THR A 439 -36.91 9.25 -10.07
N PRO A 440 -37.86 9.49 -11.00
CA PRO A 440 -39.22 9.02 -10.89
C PRO A 440 -39.26 7.56 -11.39
N HIS A 441 -39.97 6.70 -10.67
CA HIS A 441 -40.21 5.26 -10.93
C HIS A 441 -39.26 4.25 -10.25
N HIS A 442 -39.84 3.66 -9.19
CA HIS A 442 -39.62 2.33 -8.61
C HIS A 442 -38.21 1.94 -8.16
N TYR A 443 -37.76 2.52 -7.04
CA TYR A 443 -36.99 1.79 -6.04
C TYR A 443 -37.51 2.12 -4.63
N ILE A 444 -37.48 1.11 -3.74
CA ILE A 444 -37.97 1.19 -2.37
C ILE A 444 -37.14 2.24 -1.59
N PRO A 445 -37.77 3.25 -0.95
CA PRO A 445 -37.07 4.28 -0.19
C PRO A 445 -36.17 3.68 0.92
N LEU A 446 -34.98 4.22 1.14
CA LEU A 446 -34.04 3.85 2.22
C LEU A 446 -34.69 3.93 3.63
N SER A 447 -35.75 4.72 3.79
CA SER A 447 -36.56 4.78 5.02
C SER A 447 -37.31 3.46 5.32
N THR A 448 -37.50 2.59 4.33
CA THR A 448 -38.23 1.32 4.47
C THR A 448 -37.36 0.22 5.09
N LEU A 449 -36.03 0.25 4.85
CA LEU A 449 -35.07 -0.72 5.41
C LEU A 449 -34.80 -0.51 6.92
N HIS A 450 -35.07 0.70 7.44
CA HIS A 450 -34.90 1.04 8.85
C HIS A 450 -35.84 0.27 9.80
N LYS A 451 -36.96 -0.29 9.31
CA LYS A 451 -37.95 -0.94 10.18
C LYS A 451 -37.65 -2.41 10.53
N ASN A 452 -36.74 -3.07 9.79
CA ASN A 452 -36.53 -4.52 9.93
C ASN A 452 -35.34 -4.94 10.81
N ASN A 453 -34.54 -4.00 11.34
CA ASN A 453 -33.37 -4.32 12.20
C ASN A 453 -33.53 -3.86 13.65
N ARG A 454 -34.68 -4.18 14.29
CA ARG A 454 -34.80 -4.17 15.75
C ARG A 454 -34.42 -5.55 16.30
N VAL A 455 -33.13 -5.83 16.41
CA VAL A 455 -32.63 -6.93 17.26
C VAL A 455 -32.27 -6.35 18.61
N GLN A 456 -33.03 -6.71 19.63
CA GLN A 456 -32.76 -6.42 21.03
C GLN A 456 -31.48 -7.13 21.45
N ASN A 457 -30.46 -6.40 21.91
CA ASN A 457 -29.41 -6.95 22.74
C ASN A 457 -29.21 -6.03 23.96
N ARG A 458 -29.47 -6.59 25.13
CA ARG A 458 -29.32 -5.99 26.46
C ARG A 458 -27.82 -5.94 26.81
N PRO A 459 -27.26 -4.82 27.30
CA PRO A 459 -25.91 -4.82 27.84
C PRO A 459 -25.93 -5.22 29.33
N LEU A 460 -25.04 -6.15 29.71
CA LEU A 460 -24.62 -6.34 31.10
C LEU A 460 -23.42 -5.41 31.34
N CYS A 461 -23.62 -4.33 32.10
CA CYS A 461 -22.57 -3.49 32.69
C CYS A 461 -22.86 -3.33 34.20
N PRO A 462 -21.84 -3.34 35.08
CA PRO A 462 -21.92 -2.76 36.43
C PRO A 462 -21.75 -1.22 36.39
N PRO A 463 -22.00 -0.50 37.50
CA PRO A 463 -22.47 0.90 37.49
C PRO A 463 -21.40 1.98 37.28
N GLU A 464 -21.91 3.16 36.92
CA GLU A 464 -21.24 4.36 36.39
C GLU A 464 -20.32 5.11 37.38
N ASP A 465 -19.26 5.73 36.83
CA ASP A 465 -18.51 6.86 37.41
C ASP A 465 -19.02 8.18 36.77
N PRO A 466 -19.30 9.28 37.52
CA PRO A 466 -20.09 10.42 37.03
C PRO A 466 -19.37 11.41 36.09
N GLN A 467 -18.16 11.11 35.59
CA GLN A 467 -17.45 12.03 34.69
C GLN A 467 -17.54 11.57 33.22
N GLY A 468 -18.35 12.31 32.44
CA GLY A 468 -18.71 11.97 31.08
C GLY A 468 -17.53 11.76 30.10
N PRO A 469 -17.71 10.94 29.05
CA PRO A 469 -16.61 10.48 28.21
C PRO A 469 -16.07 11.58 27.30
N ARG A 470 -14.78 11.89 27.45
CA ARG A 470 -14.00 12.77 26.58
C ARG A 470 -13.53 11.94 25.38
N ARG A 471 -13.99 12.29 24.17
CA ARG A 471 -13.61 11.62 22.91
C ARG A 471 -12.24 12.15 22.45
N ARG A 472 -11.25 11.27 22.21
CA ARG A 472 -9.95 11.63 21.62
C ARG A 472 -9.50 10.56 20.64
N THR A 473 -9.74 10.76 19.35
CA THR A 473 -9.24 9.87 18.29
C THR A 473 -7.75 10.16 18.08
N VAL A 474 -6.90 9.14 18.19
CA VAL A 474 -5.47 9.27 17.82
C VAL A 474 -5.09 8.19 16.81
N ILE A 475 -4.53 8.62 15.68
CA ILE A 475 -4.03 7.77 14.59
C ILE A 475 -2.50 7.81 14.60
N LEU A 476 -1.88 6.63 14.55
CA LEU A 476 -0.43 6.40 14.47
C LEU A 476 -0.13 5.52 13.25
N ASP A 477 0.76 5.94 12.34
CA ASP A 477 1.39 5.04 11.35
C ASP A 477 2.76 5.53 10.81
N TYR A 478 3.75 4.62 10.65
CA TYR A 478 5.18 4.82 10.26
C TYR A 478 5.40 4.36 8.81
N GLU A 479 5.89 5.25 7.93
CA GLU A 479 6.37 4.95 6.55
C GLU A 479 7.45 3.85 6.43
#